data_AF-A6ZSK8-F1
#
_entry.id   AF-A6ZSK8-F1
#
_cell.length_a   1.000
_cell.length_b   1.000
_cell.length_c   1.000
_cell.angle_alpha   90.00
_cell.angle_beta   90.00
_cell.angle_gamma   90.00
#
_symmetry.space_group_name_H-M   'P 1'
#
loop_
_entity.id
_entity.type
_entity.pdbx_description
1 polymer ?
#
loop_
_entity_poly.entity_id
_entity_poly.type
_entity_poly.pdbx_seq_one_letter_code
_entity_poly.pdbx_strand_id
1 'polypeptide(L)'
;MKDNEIEDEKSVDVLPFKQLESQKTVLPQDVFRNELTWFCYEMSKSLAFRIWMLLWLPLSVWWKLSNNWVYPLIVSLLVLVLGPIFLLVIREPSRKRSLSKQLTQFCKEITKSTPSSDPHDWEVVAANLNSYLYENKAWNTRYFFFNATDCGEMFRKTVLEPFSLKKDEAAKVKSFKDSVPYIEEALGVYFTEVEKHWKLFNTEKSWSPVGLEDAKLPKEAHRSKFTWLLGRIFTIYFLPLCLAFFNCTYTSRNDDLISDFSYTVVIFLFMVTA
;
A
#
# COMPACT_ATOMS: atom_id res chain seq x y z
N MET A 1 -9.09 54.67 40.01
CA MET A 1 -7.63 54.82 40.12
C MET A 1 -7.11 53.49 40.62
N LYS A 2 -6.39 52.78 39.74
CA LYS A 2 -5.32 51.81 40.00
C LYS A 2 -5.52 50.61 40.94
N ASP A 3 -5.46 49.44 40.29
CA ASP A 3 -4.43 48.40 40.43
C ASP A 3 -4.66 47.20 41.39
N ASN A 4 -4.60 46.01 40.76
CA ASN A 4 -3.85 44.80 41.14
C ASN A 4 -4.45 43.84 42.18
N GLU A 5 -4.38 42.50 42.09
CA GLU A 5 -3.81 41.49 41.17
C GLU A 5 -4.20 40.09 41.73
N ILE A 6 -3.73 39.02 41.09
CA ILE A 6 -3.63 37.60 41.52
C ILE A 6 -4.61 36.64 40.81
N GLU A 7 -4.13 36.21 39.64
CA GLU A 7 -3.86 34.82 39.21
C GLU A 7 -4.84 33.69 39.58
N ASP A 8 -5.38 33.04 38.55
CA ASP A 8 -5.51 31.59 38.54
C ASP A 8 -5.13 31.07 37.14
N GLU A 9 -3.91 30.55 37.08
CA GLU A 9 -3.24 29.93 35.95
C GLU A 9 -3.98 28.64 35.60
N LYS A 10 -4.83 28.70 34.56
CA LYS A 10 -5.50 27.52 34.03
C LYS A 10 -4.49 26.68 33.25
N SER A 11 -3.94 25.69 33.95
CA SER A 11 -3.14 24.59 33.43
C SER A 11 -3.74 24.04 32.13
N VAL A 12 -3.13 24.41 31.01
CA VAL A 12 -3.35 23.76 29.71
C VAL A 12 -2.64 22.42 29.81
N ASP A 13 -3.40 21.34 29.67
CA ASP A 13 -2.89 19.97 29.52
C ASP A 13 -1.87 19.91 28.37
N VAL A 14 -0.60 20.08 28.72
CA VAL A 14 0.54 19.73 27.88
C VAL A 14 0.64 18.21 27.93
N LEU A 15 -0.09 17.53 27.04
CA LEU A 15 0.20 16.15 26.68
C LEU A 15 1.67 16.08 26.24
N PRO A 16 2.50 15.20 26.83
CA PRO A 16 3.93 15.36 26.79
C PRO A 16 4.49 14.96 25.43
N PHE A 17 5.07 15.96 24.75
CA PHE A 17 5.97 15.89 23.58
C PHE A 17 7.02 14.75 23.67
N LYS A 18 7.34 14.29 24.88
CA LYS A 18 8.27 13.20 25.19
C LYS A 18 7.87 11.79 24.70
N GLN A 19 6.60 11.53 24.39
CA GLN A 19 6.21 10.24 23.78
C GLN A 19 6.49 10.16 22.28
N LEU A 20 6.75 11.30 21.63
CA LEU A 20 6.99 11.37 20.19
C LEU A 20 8.43 10.99 19.81
N GLU A 21 9.37 11.13 20.74
CA GLU A 21 10.81 11.05 20.46
C GLU A 21 11.42 9.64 20.66
N SER A 22 10.63 8.66 21.12
CA SER A 22 11.10 7.29 21.39
C SER A 22 10.26 6.19 20.73
N GLN A 23 9.44 6.51 19.73
CA GLN A 23 9.07 5.52 18.73
C GLN A 23 10.12 5.59 17.64
N LYS A 24 11.07 4.66 17.65
CA LYS A 24 11.78 4.27 16.42
C LYS A 24 10.72 4.21 15.32
N THR A 25 10.87 4.96 14.23
CA THR A 25 9.90 5.02 13.13
C THR A 25 9.76 3.63 12.52
N VAL A 26 8.90 2.80 13.09
CA VAL A 26 8.73 1.42 12.68
C VAL A 26 7.87 1.44 11.42
N LEU A 27 8.50 1.29 10.26
CA LEU A 27 7.79 1.09 9.01
C LEU A 27 7.47 -0.40 8.86
N PRO A 28 6.48 -0.76 8.03
CA PRO A 28 6.19 -2.16 7.73
C PRO A 28 7.41 -2.95 7.25
N GLN A 29 8.35 -2.31 6.54
CA GLN A 29 9.62 -2.94 6.15
C GLN A 29 10.44 -3.49 7.32
N ASP A 30 10.30 -2.94 8.53
CA ASP A 30 11.02 -3.37 9.73
C ASP A 30 10.29 -4.48 10.49
N VAL A 31 8.99 -4.65 10.24
CA VAL A 31 8.11 -5.61 10.94
C VAL A 31 7.93 -6.87 10.12
N PHE A 32 7.76 -6.71 8.80
CA PHE A 32 7.47 -7.81 7.90
C PHE A 32 8.75 -8.33 7.26
N ARG A 33 8.86 -9.65 7.16
CA ARG A 33 10.02 -10.32 6.54
C ARG A 33 10.22 -9.91 5.08
N ASN A 34 9.13 -9.62 4.37
CA ASN A 34 9.15 -9.17 2.98
C ASN A 34 7.86 -8.39 2.64
N GLU A 35 7.86 -7.73 1.49
CA GLU A 35 6.71 -6.99 0.97
C GLU A 35 5.49 -7.90 0.70
N LEU A 36 5.71 -9.19 0.42
CA LEU A 36 4.64 -10.16 0.17
C LEU A 36 3.85 -10.47 1.43
N THR A 37 4.50 -10.69 2.56
CA THR A 37 3.87 -10.93 3.85
C THR A 37 3.06 -9.71 4.27
N TRP A 38 3.64 -8.51 4.14
CA TRP A 38 2.92 -7.27 4.35
C TRP A 38 1.68 -7.17 3.45
N PHE A 39 1.86 -7.46 2.16
CA PHE A 39 0.78 -7.43 1.18
C PHE A 39 -0.36 -8.40 1.55
N CYS A 40 -0.03 -9.65 1.89
CA CYS A 40 -0.98 -10.66 2.34
C CYS A 40 -1.72 -10.23 3.61
N TYR A 41 -0.98 -9.66 4.58
CA TYR A 41 -1.56 -9.11 5.80
C TYR A 41 -2.59 -8.01 5.48
N GLU A 42 -2.20 -7.01 4.70
CA GLU A 42 -3.09 -5.92 4.27
C GLU A 42 -4.33 -6.44 3.52
N MET A 43 -4.11 -7.40 2.63
CA MET A 43 -5.19 -8.00 1.87
C MET A 43 -6.19 -8.73 2.77
N SER A 44 -5.71 -9.49 3.75
CA SER A 44 -6.57 -10.22 4.69
C SER A 44 -7.48 -9.30 5.52
N LYS A 45 -7.03 -8.06 5.78
CA LYS A 45 -7.79 -7.04 6.52
C LYS A 45 -8.74 -6.23 5.63
N SER A 46 -8.69 -6.42 4.32
CA SER A 46 -9.60 -5.75 3.39
C SER A 46 -11.01 -6.35 3.43
N LEU A 47 -12.02 -5.52 3.23
CA LEU A 47 -13.41 -5.98 3.12
C LEU A 47 -13.62 -6.84 1.86
N ALA A 48 -12.94 -6.49 0.76
CA ALA A 48 -13.02 -7.23 -0.49
C ALA A 48 -12.55 -8.69 -0.32
N PHE A 49 -11.48 -8.92 0.44
CA PHE A 49 -11.02 -10.27 0.75
C PHE A 49 -12.04 -11.06 1.58
N ARG A 50 -12.69 -10.43 2.56
CA ARG A 50 -13.76 -11.07 3.34
C ARG A 50 -14.94 -11.46 2.46
N ILE A 51 -15.35 -10.60 1.52
CA ILE A 51 -16.39 -10.93 0.53
C ILE A 51 -15.94 -12.12 -0.31
N TRP A 52 -14.71 -12.10 -0.83
CA TRP A 52 -14.17 -13.20 -1.63
C TRP A 52 -14.16 -14.53 -0.86
N MET A 53 -13.79 -14.51 0.42
CA MET A 53 -13.88 -15.68 1.30
C MET A 53 -15.32 -16.18 1.47
N LEU A 54 -16.28 -15.28 1.64
CA LEU A 54 -17.70 -15.64 1.79
C LEU A 54 -18.29 -16.27 0.51
N LEU A 55 -17.76 -15.98 -0.68
CA LEU A 55 -18.20 -16.61 -1.93
C LEU A 55 -17.90 -18.11 -1.99
N TRP A 56 -16.99 -18.61 -1.16
CA TRP A 56 -16.71 -20.05 -1.08
C TRP A 56 -17.80 -20.85 -0.37
N LEU A 57 -18.61 -20.22 0.49
CA LEU A 57 -19.72 -20.88 1.19
C LEU A 57 -20.79 -21.44 0.22
N PRO A 58 -21.40 -20.66 -0.69
CA PRO A 58 -22.36 -21.20 -1.64
C PRO A 58 -21.73 -22.21 -2.62
N LEU A 59 -20.45 -22.04 -2.96
CA LEU A 59 -19.73 -23.02 -3.79
C LEU A 59 -19.63 -24.38 -3.09
N SER A 60 -19.29 -24.40 -1.80
CA SER A 60 -19.20 -25.65 -1.04
C SER A 60 -20.54 -26.41 -0.98
N VAL A 61 -21.66 -25.68 -0.86
CA VAL A 61 -23.01 -26.26 -0.89
C VAL A 61 -23.33 -26.80 -2.29
N TRP A 62 -22.98 -26.06 -3.34
CA TRP A 62 -23.14 -26.50 -4.73
C TRP A 62 -22.37 -27.79 -5.00
N TRP A 63 -21.12 -27.89 -4.55
CA TRP A 63 -20.29 -29.08 -4.68
C TRP A 63 -20.98 -30.33 -4.11
N LYS A 64 -21.71 -30.21 -3.01
CA LYS A 64 -22.46 -31.32 -2.39
C LYS A 64 -23.75 -31.69 -3.13
N LEU A 65 -24.43 -30.71 -3.72
CA LEU A 65 -25.73 -30.91 -4.38
C LEU A 65 -25.58 -31.29 -5.86
N SER A 66 -24.43 -31.02 -6.46
CA SER A 66 -24.25 -31.20 -7.90
C SER A 66 -23.98 -32.66 -8.26
N ASN A 67 -24.81 -33.20 -9.15
CA ASN A 67 -24.58 -34.52 -9.73
C ASN A 67 -23.38 -34.53 -10.70
N ASN A 68 -23.03 -33.37 -11.28
CA ASN A 68 -21.95 -33.22 -12.26
C ASN A 68 -20.82 -32.37 -11.69
N TRP A 69 -19.76 -33.02 -11.19
CA TRP A 69 -18.58 -32.39 -10.57
C TRP A 69 -17.80 -31.41 -11.46
N VAL A 70 -17.94 -31.48 -12.79
CA VAL A 70 -17.19 -30.65 -13.73
C VAL A 70 -17.56 -29.17 -13.60
N TYR A 71 -18.85 -28.85 -13.46
CA TYR A 71 -19.32 -27.47 -13.35
C TYR A 71 -18.86 -26.75 -12.07
N PRO A 72 -19.05 -27.30 -10.85
CA PRO A 72 -18.53 -26.65 -9.64
C PRO A 72 -17.01 -26.56 -9.65
N LEU A 73 -16.29 -27.50 -10.27
CA LEU A 73 -14.84 -27.44 -10.45
C LEU A 73 -14.43 -26.25 -11.33
N ILE A 74 -15.05 -26.10 -12.51
CA ILE A 74 -14.75 -24.97 -13.41
C ILE A 74 -15.04 -23.63 -12.72
N VAL A 75 -16.19 -23.49 -12.05
CA VAL A 75 -16.56 -22.25 -11.36
C VAL A 75 -15.61 -21.95 -10.19
N SER A 76 -15.21 -22.97 -9.43
CA SER A 76 -14.26 -22.81 -8.31
C SER A 76 -12.89 -22.35 -8.80
N LEU A 77 -12.39 -22.91 -9.90
CA LEU A 77 -11.16 -22.46 -10.54
C LEU A 77 -11.28 -21.00 -11.00
N LEU A 78 -12.40 -20.62 -11.62
CA LEU A 78 -12.63 -19.22 -12.02
C LEU A 78 -12.62 -18.28 -10.81
N VAL A 79 -13.30 -18.62 -9.71
CA VAL A 79 -13.33 -17.79 -8.49
C VAL A 79 -11.97 -17.72 -7.80
N LEU A 80 -11.21 -18.81 -7.81
CA LEU A 80 -9.86 -18.88 -7.27
C LEU A 80 -8.88 -17.98 -8.04
N VAL A 81 -9.01 -17.92 -9.37
CA VAL A 81 -8.11 -17.16 -10.23
C VAL A 81 -8.52 -15.69 -10.33
N LEU A 82 -9.80 -15.42 -10.57
CA LEU A 82 -10.29 -14.06 -10.77
C LEU A 82 -10.35 -13.25 -9.47
N GLY A 83 -10.57 -13.92 -8.33
CA GLY A 83 -10.63 -13.26 -7.03
C GLY A 83 -9.37 -12.48 -6.67
N PRO A 84 -8.19 -13.10 -6.60
CA PRO A 84 -6.93 -12.42 -6.34
C PRO A 84 -6.62 -11.30 -7.34
N ILE A 85 -6.94 -11.49 -8.62
CA ILE A 85 -6.78 -10.45 -9.64
C ILE A 85 -7.67 -9.24 -9.33
N PHE A 86 -8.94 -9.48 -9.01
CA PHE A 86 -9.88 -8.44 -8.65
C PHE A 86 -9.44 -7.68 -7.39
N LEU A 87 -8.93 -8.40 -6.40
CA LEU A 87 -8.36 -7.83 -5.17
C LEU A 87 -7.16 -6.90 -5.47
N LEU A 88 -6.25 -7.32 -6.36
CA LEU A 88 -5.12 -6.49 -6.82
C LEU A 88 -5.61 -5.23 -7.56
N VAL A 89 -6.62 -5.37 -8.42
CA VAL A 89 -7.17 -4.26 -9.22
C VAL A 89 -7.85 -3.21 -8.35
N ILE A 90 -8.55 -3.60 -7.28
CA ILE A 90 -9.26 -2.66 -6.39
C ILE A 90 -8.31 -1.97 -5.40
N ARG A 91 -7.19 -2.62 -5.05
CA ARG A 91 -6.26 -2.11 -4.03
C ARG A 91 -5.75 -0.71 -4.37
N GLU A 92 -5.14 -0.54 -5.53
CA GLU A 92 -4.52 0.72 -5.95
C GLU A 92 -5.51 1.91 -5.98
N PRO A 93 -6.70 1.78 -6.63
CA PRO A 93 -7.74 2.80 -6.55
C PRO A 93 -8.19 3.09 -5.12
N SER A 94 -8.30 2.07 -4.26
CA SER A 94 -8.73 2.23 -2.86
C SER A 94 -7.70 3.00 -2.04
N ARG A 95 -6.41 2.70 -2.21
CA ARG A 95 -5.31 3.46 -1.57
C ARG A 95 -5.32 4.91 -2.02
N LYS A 96 -5.38 5.14 -3.34
CA LYS A 96 -5.46 6.50 -3.91
C LYS A 96 -6.68 7.27 -3.40
N ARG A 97 -7.84 6.63 -3.33
CA ARG A 97 -9.07 7.27 -2.82
C ARG A 97 -8.97 7.59 -1.33
N SER A 98 -8.38 6.71 -0.53
CA SER A 98 -8.16 6.97 0.90
C SER A 98 -7.23 8.17 1.09
N LEU A 99 -6.07 8.17 0.41
CA LEU A 99 -5.11 9.24 0.48
C LEU A 99 -5.66 10.58 -0.04
N SER A 100 -6.42 10.55 -1.14
CA SER A 100 -7.06 11.75 -1.70
C SER A 100 -8.04 12.41 -0.74
N LYS A 101 -8.69 11.66 0.17
CA LYS A 101 -9.54 12.24 1.22
C LYS A 101 -8.74 12.90 2.34
N GLN A 102 -7.51 12.43 2.58
CA GLN A 102 -6.60 12.92 3.61
C GLN A 102 -5.47 13.78 3.01
N LEU A 103 -5.69 14.32 1.81
CA LEU A 103 -4.67 14.98 1.02
C LEU A 103 -4.12 16.22 1.71
N THR A 104 -4.98 16.99 2.37
CA THR A 104 -4.56 18.14 3.18
C THR A 104 -3.55 17.74 4.24
N GLN A 105 -3.81 16.66 4.98
CA GLN A 105 -2.87 16.19 6.01
C GLN A 105 -1.59 15.67 5.39
N PHE A 106 -1.70 14.96 4.26
CA PHE A 106 -0.53 14.47 3.53
C PHE A 106 0.41 15.62 3.14
N CYS A 107 -0.14 16.70 2.57
CA CYS A 107 0.63 17.88 2.21
C CYS A 107 1.24 18.58 3.43
N LYS A 108 0.51 18.67 4.55
CA LYS A 108 1.06 19.26 5.79
C LYS A 108 2.27 18.50 6.33
N GLU A 109 2.24 17.17 6.33
CA GLU A 109 3.38 16.36 6.77
C GLU A 109 4.59 16.49 5.85
N ILE A 110 4.36 16.66 4.54
CA ILE A 110 5.42 16.93 3.55
C ILE A 110 6.05 18.30 3.82
N THR A 111 5.23 19.35 3.99
CA THR A 111 5.74 20.69 4.31
C THR A 111 6.54 20.69 5.62
N LYS A 112 6.10 19.94 6.63
CA LYS A 112 6.77 19.85 7.93
C LYS A 112 8.09 19.08 7.87
N SER A 113 8.12 17.97 7.16
CA SER A 113 9.30 17.07 7.13
C SER A 113 10.29 17.45 6.03
N THR A 114 9.88 18.31 5.09
CA THR A 114 10.68 18.80 3.96
C THR A 114 11.44 17.68 3.23
N PRO A 115 10.77 16.60 2.78
CA PRO A 115 11.46 15.46 2.21
C PRO A 115 12.11 15.84 0.87
N SER A 116 13.36 15.41 0.67
CA SER A 116 14.04 15.60 -0.61
C SER A 116 13.71 14.48 -1.60
N SER A 117 14.48 14.39 -2.70
CA SER A 117 14.42 13.26 -3.62
C SER A 117 15.03 11.97 -3.05
N ASP A 118 15.71 12.03 -1.90
CA ASP A 118 16.26 10.85 -1.24
C ASP A 118 15.13 10.00 -0.62
N PRO A 119 15.05 8.70 -0.93
CA PRO A 119 14.11 7.79 -0.29
C PRO A 119 14.11 7.84 1.23
N HIS A 120 15.23 8.07 1.91
CA HIS A 120 15.28 8.01 3.38
C HIS A 120 14.47 9.13 4.05
N ASP A 121 14.40 10.30 3.43
CA ASP A 121 13.65 11.46 3.97
C ASP A 121 12.14 11.21 4.03
N TRP A 122 11.65 10.23 3.26
CA TRP A 122 10.23 9.86 3.23
C TRP A 122 9.83 8.90 4.36
N GLU A 123 10.78 8.37 5.15
CA GLU A 123 10.47 7.43 6.24
C GLU A 123 9.61 8.08 7.33
N VAL A 124 9.98 9.30 7.75
CA VAL A 124 9.24 10.04 8.78
C VAL A 124 7.83 10.37 8.29
N VAL A 125 7.70 10.81 7.04
CA VAL A 125 6.40 11.12 6.42
C VAL A 125 5.53 9.87 6.36
N ALA A 126 6.09 8.73 5.91
CA ALA A 126 5.38 7.46 5.82
C ALA A 126 4.91 6.97 7.19
N ALA A 127 5.76 7.03 8.22
CA ALA A 127 5.44 6.60 9.58
C ALA A 127 4.33 7.45 10.21
N ASN A 128 4.42 8.78 10.10
CA ASN A 128 3.42 9.70 10.63
C ASN A 128 2.06 9.48 9.96
N LEU A 129 2.03 9.33 8.63
CA LEU A 129 0.79 9.12 7.89
C LEU A 129 0.18 7.76 8.16
N ASN A 130 0.99 6.71 8.26
CA ASN A 130 0.52 5.38 8.62
C ASN A 130 -0.24 5.39 9.95
N SER A 131 0.31 6.09 10.95
CA SER A 131 -0.31 6.27 12.27
C SER A 131 -1.59 7.09 12.17
N TYR A 132 -1.53 8.26 11.53
CA TYR A 132 -2.68 9.14 11.34
C TYR A 132 -3.84 8.47 10.60
N LEU A 133 -3.57 7.73 9.52
CA LEU A 133 -4.61 7.06 8.73
C LEU A 133 -5.32 5.97 9.52
N TYR A 134 -4.59 5.26 10.38
CA TYR A 134 -5.16 4.24 11.25
C TYR A 134 -6.01 4.85 12.37
N GLU A 135 -5.50 5.86 13.07
CA GLU A 135 -6.19 6.53 14.17
C GLU A 135 -7.49 7.19 13.73
N ASN A 136 -7.48 7.82 12.55
CA ASN A 136 -8.68 8.43 11.96
C ASN A 136 -9.61 7.44 11.26
N LYS A 137 -9.32 6.13 11.33
CA LYS A 137 -10.08 5.07 10.65
C LYS A 137 -10.21 5.29 9.13
N ALA A 138 -9.28 6.04 8.54
CA ALA A 138 -9.19 6.25 7.09
C ALA A 138 -8.58 5.02 6.40
N TRP A 139 -7.83 4.21 7.15
CA TRP A 139 -7.35 2.90 6.73
C TRP A 139 -7.54 1.86 7.83
N ASN A 140 -7.65 0.59 7.45
CA ASN A 140 -7.96 -0.50 8.39
C ASN A 140 -6.76 -0.93 9.24
N THR A 141 -5.55 -0.53 8.86
CA THR A 141 -4.29 -1.00 9.45
C THR A 141 -3.31 0.17 9.63
N ARG A 142 -2.26 -0.04 10.42
CA ARG A 142 -1.15 0.90 10.62
C ARG A 142 -0.08 0.82 9.54
N TYR A 143 -0.32 0.07 8.46
CA TYR A 143 0.73 -0.30 7.49
C TYR A 143 0.34 0.12 6.07
N PHE A 144 -0.17 1.35 5.92
CA PHE A 144 -0.66 1.85 4.63
C PHE A 144 0.45 1.97 3.57
N PHE A 145 1.59 2.55 3.96
CA PHE A 145 2.82 2.61 3.17
C PHE A 145 3.79 1.55 3.67
N PHE A 146 4.32 0.73 2.77
CA PHE A 146 5.28 -0.32 3.13
C PHE A 146 6.65 0.25 3.53
N ASN A 147 7.12 1.21 2.74
CA ASN A 147 8.41 1.87 2.90
C ASN A 147 8.33 3.33 2.44
N ALA A 148 9.44 4.04 2.60
CA ALA A 148 9.60 5.42 2.22
C ALA A 148 9.46 5.64 0.69
N THR A 149 9.94 4.70 -0.12
CA THR A 149 9.80 4.73 -1.58
C THR A 149 8.34 4.67 -2.03
N ASP A 150 7.52 3.82 -1.42
CA ASP A 150 6.08 3.71 -1.70
C ASP A 150 5.35 5.02 -1.35
N CYS A 151 5.76 5.70 -0.27
CA CYS A 151 5.24 7.03 0.07
C CYS A 151 5.61 8.08 -0.99
N GLY A 152 6.89 8.17 -1.39
CA GLY A 152 7.34 9.09 -2.43
C GLY A 152 6.69 8.82 -3.80
N GLU A 153 6.52 7.55 -4.19
CA GLU A 153 5.80 7.18 -5.41
C GLU A 153 4.33 7.61 -5.37
N MET A 154 3.67 7.48 -4.22
CA MET A 154 2.29 7.89 -4.04
C MET A 154 2.15 9.41 -4.08
N PHE A 155 3.11 10.15 -3.53
CA PHE A 155 3.19 11.60 -3.73
C PHE A 155 3.32 11.95 -5.21
N ARG A 156 4.25 11.29 -5.94
CA ARG A 156 4.44 11.53 -7.36
C ARG A 156 3.15 11.32 -8.17
N LYS A 157 2.49 10.18 -7.99
CA LYS A 157 1.29 9.80 -8.76
C LYS A 157 0.04 10.60 -8.39
N THR A 158 -0.07 11.04 -7.13
CA THR A 158 -1.30 11.66 -6.59
C THR A 158 -1.24 13.17 -6.58
N VAL A 159 -0.04 13.73 -6.41
CA VAL A 159 0.18 15.18 -6.25
C VAL A 159 1.02 15.74 -7.40
N LEU A 160 2.25 15.24 -7.57
CA LEU A 160 3.19 15.84 -8.53
C LEU A 160 2.70 15.74 -9.98
N GLU A 161 2.43 14.54 -10.47
CA GLU A 161 2.01 14.32 -11.86
C GLU A 161 0.73 15.09 -12.23
N PRO A 162 -0.36 15.04 -11.42
CA PRO A 162 -1.57 15.81 -11.73
C PRO A 162 -1.40 17.32 -11.73
N PHE A 163 -0.45 17.87 -10.95
CA PHE A 163 -0.19 19.30 -10.88
C PHE A 163 0.83 19.78 -11.93
N SER A 164 1.81 18.95 -12.28
CA SER A 164 2.83 19.24 -13.32
C SER A 164 2.29 19.08 -14.75
N LEU A 165 1.43 18.08 -14.98
CA LEU A 165 0.66 18.01 -16.21
C LEU A 165 -0.30 19.20 -16.18
N LYS A 166 -0.08 20.19 -17.05
CA LYS A 166 -0.87 21.43 -17.20
C LYS A 166 -2.35 21.15 -17.45
N LYS A 167 -3.06 20.62 -16.45
CA LYS A 167 -4.52 20.57 -16.40
C LYS A 167 -4.98 21.98 -16.07
N ASP A 168 -6.03 22.43 -16.74
CA ASP A 168 -6.66 23.73 -16.47
C ASP A 168 -6.80 23.94 -14.96
N GLU A 169 -6.52 25.15 -14.48
CA GLU A 169 -6.65 25.52 -13.07
C GLU A 169 -8.06 25.20 -12.53
N ALA A 170 -9.08 25.37 -13.38
CA ALA A 170 -10.45 24.97 -13.09
C ALA A 170 -10.60 23.46 -12.82
N ALA A 171 -9.85 22.60 -13.52
CA ALA A 171 -9.85 21.16 -13.32
C ALA A 171 -9.11 20.74 -12.04
N LYS A 172 -8.04 21.47 -11.66
CA LYS A 172 -7.32 21.27 -10.39
C LYS A 172 -8.20 21.65 -9.20
N VAL A 173 -8.81 22.84 -9.23
CA VAL A 173 -9.75 23.30 -8.19
C VAL A 173 -10.94 22.36 -8.04
N LYS A 174 -11.49 21.85 -9.15
CA LYS A 174 -12.58 20.85 -9.10
C LYS A 174 -12.15 19.54 -8.44
N SER A 175 -10.91 19.10 -8.66
CA SER A 175 -10.40 17.80 -8.20
C SER A 175 -9.94 17.83 -6.74
N PHE A 176 -9.33 18.94 -6.31
CA PHE A 176 -8.64 19.03 -5.01
C PHE A 176 -9.29 20.04 -4.05
N LYS A 177 -10.21 20.89 -4.54
CA LYS A 177 -10.99 21.86 -3.75
C LYS A 177 -10.14 22.61 -2.72
N ASP A 178 -10.44 22.42 -1.44
CA ASP A 178 -9.83 23.14 -0.31
C ASP A 178 -8.39 22.67 -0.02
N SER A 179 -7.92 21.60 -0.67
CA SER A 179 -6.55 21.09 -0.49
C SER A 179 -5.52 21.79 -1.38
N VAL A 180 -5.95 22.53 -2.41
CA VAL A 180 -5.06 23.23 -3.37
C VAL A 180 -3.96 24.06 -2.70
N PRO A 181 -4.22 24.97 -1.73
CA PRO A 181 -3.17 25.80 -1.16
C PRO A 181 -2.09 24.97 -0.45
N TYR A 182 -2.48 23.91 0.26
CA TYR A 182 -1.53 23.01 0.93
C TYR A 182 -0.71 22.20 -0.07
N ILE A 183 -1.29 21.84 -1.21
CA ILE A 183 -0.59 21.14 -2.28
C ILE A 183 0.46 22.05 -2.91
N GLU A 184 0.11 23.30 -3.20
CA GLU A 184 1.05 24.28 -3.77
C GLU A 184 2.20 24.56 -2.81
N GLU A 185 1.91 24.69 -1.51
CA GLU A 185 2.94 24.84 -0.47
C GLU A 185 3.88 23.62 -0.40
N ALA A 186 3.32 22.41 -0.33
CA ALA A 186 4.10 21.18 -0.28
C ALA A 186 4.95 20.98 -1.55
N LEU A 187 4.41 21.32 -2.73
CA LEU A 187 5.16 21.30 -3.99
C LEU A 187 6.28 22.34 -3.99
N GLY A 188 6.01 23.54 -3.50
CA GLY A 188 7.01 24.60 -3.35
C GLY A 188 8.20 24.13 -2.51
N VAL A 189 7.92 23.59 -1.31
CA VAL A 189 8.94 23.01 -0.43
C VAL A 189 9.72 21.91 -1.15
N TYR A 190 9.03 20.93 -1.74
CA TYR A 190 9.67 19.83 -2.46
C TYR A 190 10.59 20.32 -3.58
N PHE A 191 10.13 21.24 -4.44
CA PHE A 191 10.94 21.75 -5.54
C PHE A 191 12.15 22.56 -5.05
N THR A 192 12.01 23.33 -3.97
CA THR A 192 13.16 24.06 -3.42
C THR A 192 14.25 23.11 -2.92
N GLU A 193 13.88 21.98 -2.30
CA GLU A 193 14.84 21.01 -1.80
C GLU A 193 15.51 20.23 -2.95
N VAL A 194 14.72 19.82 -3.95
CA VAL A 194 15.25 19.21 -5.17
C VAL A 194 16.22 20.14 -5.90
N GLU A 195 15.90 21.44 -5.99
CA GLU A 195 16.79 22.42 -6.64
C GLU A 195 18.10 22.61 -5.87
N LYS A 196 18.07 22.62 -4.53
CA LYS A 196 19.29 22.63 -3.70
C LYS A 196 20.16 21.40 -3.99
N HIS A 197 19.57 20.21 -3.97
CA HIS A 197 20.28 18.96 -4.26
C HIS A 197 20.83 18.94 -5.69
N TRP A 198 20.08 19.44 -6.66
CA TRP A 198 20.53 19.55 -8.05
C TRP A 198 21.73 20.51 -8.21
N LYS A 199 21.70 21.67 -7.53
CA LYS A 199 22.82 22.62 -7.51
C LYS A 199 24.07 22.02 -6.87
N LEU A 200 23.90 21.31 -5.75
CA LEU A 200 24.99 20.62 -5.06
C LEU A 200 25.62 19.53 -5.94
N PHE A 201 24.78 18.70 -6.58
CA PHE A 201 25.22 17.67 -7.52
C PHE A 201 26.04 18.23 -8.69
N ASN A 202 25.57 19.31 -9.33
CA ASN A 202 26.29 19.96 -10.43
C ASN A 202 27.61 20.60 -10.01
N THR A 203 27.76 20.90 -8.71
CA THR A 203 29.00 21.48 -8.15
C THR A 203 30.02 20.38 -7.79
N GLU A 204 29.56 19.18 -7.41
CA GLU A 204 30.41 18.09 -6.93
C GLU A 204 30.85 17.06 -7.98
N LYS A 205 30.15 16.88 -9.11
CA LYS A 205 30.49 15.80 -10.07
C LYS A 205 30.27 16.14 -11.55
N SER A 206 31.35 16.15 -12.33
CA SER A 206 31.30 15.76 -13.75
C SER A 206 31.14 14.24 -13.81
N TRP A 207 29.92 13.75 -14.02
CA TRP A 207 29.65 12.33 -14.16
C TRP A 207 30.33 11.78 -15.42
N SER A 208 31.23 10.80 -15.29
CA SER A 208 31.64 9.93 -16.38
C SER A 208 30.84 8.61 -16.28
N PRO A 209 30.11 8.19 -17.33
CA PRO A 209 29.38 6.94 -17.29
C PRO A 209 30.36 5.78 -17.43
N VAL A 210 30.80 5.21 -16.31
CA VAL A 210 31.60 3.97 -16.31
C VAL A 210 30.67 2.80 -15.98
N GLY A 211 30.59 1.82 -16.89
CA GLY A 211 29.94 0.52 -16.64
C GLY A 211 28.48 0.37 -17.13
N LEU A 212 27.99 1.24 -18.02
CA LEU A 212 26.64 1.13 -18.60
C LEU A 212 26.58 0.32 -19.91
N GLU A 213 27.72 -0.19 -20.38
CA GLU A 213 27.85 -0.86 -21.69
C GLU A 213 27.18 -2.25 -21.73
N ASP A 214 27.03 -2.92 -20.58
CA ASP A 214 26.50 -4.29 -20.48
C ASP A 214 25.07 -4.39 -19.89
N ALA A 215 24.46 -3.27 -19.51
CA ALA A 215 23.15 -3.26 -18.86
C ALA A 215 22.00 -3.42 -19.87
N LYS A 216 21.67 -4.66 -20.22
CA LYS A 216 20.57 -4.97 -21.14
C LYS A 216 19.22 -4.58 -20.53
N LEU A 217 18.56 -3.57 -21.11
CA LEU A 217 17.28 -3.07 -20.61
C LEU A 217 16.20 -4.17 -20.69
N PRO A 218 15.26 -4.28 -19.73
CA PRO A 218 14.18 -5.28 -19.74
C PRO A 218 13.32 -5.25 -21.02
N LYS A 219 13.29 -4.11 -21.72
CA LYS A 219 12.67 -3.92 -23.04
C LYS A 219 13.28 -4.83 -24.11
N GLU A 220 14.56 -5.17 -23.99
CA GLU A 220 15.28 -6.03 -24.91
C GLU A 220 15.09 -7.52 -24.60
N ALA A 221 14.68 -7.86 -23.38
CA ALA A 221 14.44 -9.24 -22.92
C ALA A 221 12.99 -9.70 -23.11
N HIS A 222 12.01 -8.79 -23.09
CA HIS A 222 10.59 -9.13 -23.14
C HIS A 222 9.84 -8.41 -24.26
N ARG A 223 9.10 -9.19 -25.07
CA ARG A 223 8.36 -8.70 -26.24
C ARG A 223 7.22 -7.73 -25.89
N SER A 224 6.68 -7.78 -24.67
CA SER A 224 5.66 -6.82 -24.21
C SER A 224 5.71 -6.59 -22.70
N LYS A 225 5.29 -5.39 -22.25
CA LYS A 225 5.16 -5.07 -20.81
C LYS A 225 4.20 -6.03 -20.09
N PHE A 226 3.18 -6.50 -20.80
CA PHE A 226 2.17 -7.43 -20.28
C PHE A 226 2.72 -8.84 -20.05
N THR A 227 3.58 -9.34 -20.94
CA THR A 227 4.21 -10.67 -20.79
C THR A 227 5.19 -10.72 -19.62
N TRP A 228 5.96 -9.65 -19.40
CA TRP A 228 6.80 -9.50 -18.21
C TRP A 228 5.99 -9.49 -16.91
N LEU A 229 4.91 -8.69 -16.88
CA LEU A 229 4.04 -8.58 -15.70
C LEU A 229 3.34 -9.91 -15.39
N LEU A 230 2.80 -10.59 -16.40
CA LEU A 230 2.14 -11.89 -16.25
C LEU A 230 3.13 -12.97 -15.76
N GLY A 231 4.33 -13.03 -16.31
CA GLY A 231 5.36 -13.98 -15.87
C GLY A 231 5.67 -13.85 -14.38
N ARG A 232 5.69 -12.61 -13.86
CA ARG A 232 5.92 -12.33 -12.44
C ARG A 232 4.73 -12.73 -11.57
N ILE A 233 3.50 -12.50 -12.03
CA ILE A 233 2.27 -12.81 -11.28
C ILE A 233 2.00 -14.33 -11.26
N PHE A 234 2.12 -15.01 -12.40
CA PHE A 234 1.85 -16.45 -12.52
C PHE A 234 2.84 -17.31 -11.74
N THR A 235 4.13 -16.94 -11.74
CA THR A 235 5.17 -17.74 -11.07
C THR A 235 5.08 -17.65 -9.55
N ILE A 236 4.69 -16.50 -9.01
CA ILE A 236 4.70 -16.25 -7.55
C ILE A 236 3.39 -16.68 -6.89
N TYR A 237 2.23 -16.45 -7.52
CA TYR A 237 0.93 -16.58 -6.85
C TYR A 237 0.09 -17.75 -7.34
N PHE A 238 0.20 -18.14 -8.62
CA PHE A 238 -0.76 -19.07 -9.22
C PHE A 238 -0.44 -20.54 -8.91
N LEU A 239 0.84 -20.90 -8.97
CA LEU A 239 1.26 -22.30 -8.83
C LEU A 239 0.94 -22.89 -7.44
N PRO A 240 1.23 -22.22 -6.31
CA PRO A 240 0.94 -22.80 -4.98
C PRO A 240 -0.57 -22.91 -4.71
N LEU A 241 -1.35 -21.90 -5.12
CA LEU A 241 -2.81 -21.85 -4.95
C LEU A 241 -3.52 -22.94 -5.77
N CYS A 242 -3.09 -23.16 -7.01
CA CYS A 242 -3.63 -24.24 -7.84
C CYS A 242 -3.28 -25.62 -7.27
N LEU A 243 -2.04 -25.84 -6.84
CA LEU A 243 -1.63 -27.10 -6.23
C LEU A 243 -2.39 -27.39 -4.92
N ALA A 244 -2.65 -26.37 -4.10
CA ALA A 244 -3.46 -26.51 -2.90
C ALA A 244 -4.93 -26.85 -3.22
N PHE A 245 -5.53 -26.20 -4.22
CA PHE A 245 -6.90 -26.48 -4.66
C PHE A 245 -7.06 -27.91 -5.20
N PHE A 246 -6.12 -28.37 -6.04
CA PHE A 246 -6.13 -29.75 -6.54
C PHE A 246 -6.01 -30.77 -5.40
N ASN A 247 -5.14 -30.52 -4.41
CA ASN A 247 -5.05 -31.36 -3.21
C ASN A 247 -6.35 -31.36 -2.38
N CYS A 248 -7.05 -30.22 -2.21
CA CYS A 248 -8.36 -30.17 -1.54
C CYS A 248 -9.45 -30.94 -2.31
N THR A 249 -9.49 -30.83 -3.64
CA THR A 249 -10.46 -31.61 -4.44
C THR A 249 -10.15 -33.10 -4.43
N TYR A 250 -8.87 -33.48 -4.28
CA TYR A 250 -8.45 -34.87 -4.15
C TYR A 250 -8.76 -35.44 -2.75
N THR A 251 -8.51 -34.66 -1.70
CA THR A 251 -8.77 -35.06 -0.30
C THR A 251 -10.25 -35.04 0.05
N SER A 252 -11.04 -34.03 -0.33
CA SER A 252 -12.50 -34.04 -0.08
C SER A 252 -13.26 -35.17 -0.80
N ARG A 253 -12.60 -35.83 -1.76
CA ARG A 253 -13.11 -37.03 -2.46
C ARG A 253 -12.79 -38.33 -1.72
N ASN A 254 -11.82 -38.33 -0.82
CA ASN A 254 -11.55 -39.41 0.14
C ASN A 254 -12.16 -38.98 1.47
N ASP A 255 -13.27 -39.58 1.89
CA ASP A 255 -14.17 -39.17 2.99
C ASP A 255 -13.54 -39.02 4.41
N ASP A 256 -12.47 -38.26 4.59
CA ASP A 256 -11.89 -37.95 5.90
C ASP A 256 -12.13 -36.46 6.23
N LEU A 257 -13.26 -36.20 6.89
CA LEU A 257 -13.65 -34.91 7.49
C LEU A 257 -12.55 -34.25 8.35
N ILE A 258 -11.61 -35.05 8.86
CA ILE A 258 -10.50 -34.61 9.70
C ILE A 258 -9.39 -33.95 8.85
N SER A 259 -9.23 -34.35 7.58
CA SER A 259 -8.26 -33.77 6.64
C SER A 259 -8.66 -32.35 6.23
N ASP A 260 -9.94 -32.13 5.92
CA ASP A 260 -10.44 -30.83 5.45
C ASP A 260 -10.36 -29.74 6.54
N PHE A 261 -10.64 -30.09 7.81
CA PHE A 261 -10.60 -29.14 8.91
C PHE A 261 -9.17 -28.82 9.36
N SER A 262 -8.30 -29.84 9.45
CA SER A 262 -6.90 -29.66 9.82
C SER A 262 -6.14 -28.85 8.79
N TYR A 263 -6.44 -29.00 7.49
CA TYR A 263 -5.72 -28.28 6.44
C TYR A 263 -6.15 -26.81 6.32
N THR A 264 -7.42 -26.49 6.53
CA THR A 264 -7.88 -25.08 6.58
C THR A 264 -7.23 -24.34 7.76
N VAL A 265 -7.05 -25.03 8.89
CA VAL A 265 -6.29 -24.54 10.05
C VAL A 265 -4.80 -24.42 9.73
N VAL A 266 -4.20 -25.36 9.00
CA VAL A 266 -2.77 -25.30 8.61
C VAL A 266 -2.50 -24.19 7.58
N ILE A 267 -3.36 -23.97 6.59
CA ILE A 267 -3.27 -22.82 5.68
C ILE A 267 -3.43 -21.51 6.47
N PHE A 268 -4.39 -21.46 7.40
CA PHE A 268 -4.56 -20.30 8.28
C PHE A 268 -3.32 -20.06 9.16
N LEU A 269 -2.71 -21.12 9.70
CA LEU A 269 -1.49 -21.04 10.50
C LEU A 269 -0.27 -20.63 9.64
N PHE A 270 -0.09 -21.16 8.44
CA PHE A 270 0.96 -20.74 7.50
C PHE A 270 0.82 -19.28 7.07
N MET A 271 -0.42 -18.77 6.97
CA MET A 271 -0.70 -17.37 6.68
C MET A 271 -0.52 -16.44 7.90
N VAL A 272 -0.52 -16.99 9.12
CA VAL A 272 -0.38 -16.24 10.39
C VAL A 272 1.05 -16.30 10.95
N THR A 273 1.88 -17.25 10.52
CA THR A 273 3.25 -17.48 11.06
C THR A 273 4.40 -17.21 10.09
N ALA A 274 4.15 -16.59 8.93
CA ALA A 274 5.17 -16.15 7.97
C ALA A 274 5.07 -14.65 7.67
#